data_AF-A0A146K3T0-F1
#
_entry.id   AF-A0A146K3T0-F1
#
_cell.length_a   1.000
_cell.length_b   1.000
_cell.length_c   1.000
_cell.angle_alpha   90.00
_cell.angle_beta   90.00
_cell.angle_gamma   90.00
#
_symmetry.space_group_name_H-M   'P 1'
#
loop_
_entity.id
_entity.type
_entity.pdbx_description
1 polymer ?
#
loop_
_entity_poly.entity_id
_entity_poly.type
_entity_poly.pdbx_seq_one_letter_code
_entity_poly.pdbx_strand_id
1 'polypeptide(L)'
;INSAMPHPTPQQLKSGSSNAIYGVQIQYESDGAANISNIVVEYLQRVDVFDRYKQKHHVGIQYRPGIFAEHEDEVKYVQQIIDQMNLGEQKLQLQIGWIFRFDIINSEKQVCNIMELNKT
;
A
#
# COMPACT_ATOMS: atom_id res chain seq x y z
N ILE A 1 4.95 -1.15 -7.47
CA ILE A 1 4.42 -2.43 -6.92
C ILE A 1 3.54 -3.12 -7.96
N ASN A 2 3.76 -4.43 -8.17
CA ASN A 2 2.92 -5.35 -8.95
C ASN A 2 2.59 -4.88 -10.37
N SER A 3 3.63 -4.56 -11.13
CA SER A 3 3.54 -4.35 -12.58
C SER A 3 4.06 -5.55 -13.37
N ALA A 4 3.38 -5.87 -14.47
CA ALA A 4 3.89 -6.78 -15.49
C ALA A 4 4.99 -6.11 -16.34
N MET A 5 5.03 -4.77 -16.35
CA MET A 5 6.08 -4.00 -16.98
C MET A 5 7.27 -3.88 -16.01
N PRO A 6 8.48 -4.32 -16.40
CA PRO A 6 9.67 -4.11 -15.59
C PRO A 6 10.07 -2.63 -15.61
N HIS A 7 10.35 -2.05 -14.42
CA HIS A 7 10.89 -0.70 -14.23
C HIS A 7 10.14 0.42 -15.00
N PRO A 8 8.84 0.62 -14.75
CA PRO A 8 8.08 1.66 -15.42
C PRO A 8 8.62 3.05 -15.08
N THR A 9 8.61 3.96 -16.05
CA THR A 9 8.99 5.37 -15.83
C THR A 9 7.88 6.16 -15.11
N PRO A 10 8.17 7.34 -14.52
CA PRO A 10 7.15 8.20 -13.96
C PRO A 10 6.04 8.53 -14.97
N GLN A 11 6.38 8.78 -16.24
CA GLN A 11 5.38 9.07 -17.27
C GLN A 11 4.47 7.87 -17.54
N GLN A 12 5.03 6.66 -17.61
CA GLN A 12 4.25 5.42 -17.83
C GLN A 12 3.34 5.07 -16.65
N LEU A 13 3.77 5.39 -15.42
CA LEU A 13 2.93 5.26 -14.23
C LEU A 13 1.81 6.31 -14.24
N LYS A 14 2.13 7.56 -14.57
CA LYS A 14 1.17 8.67 -14.58
C LYS A 14 0.12 8.54 -15.70
N SER A 15 0.50 7.99 -16.85
CA SER A 15 -0.42 7.74 -17.98
C SER A 15 -1.28 6.49 -17.81
N GLY A 16 -1.00 5.64 -16.80
CA GLY A 16 -1.66 4.33 -16.65
C GLY A 16 -1.25 3.30 -17.70
N SER A 17 -0.16 3.55 -18.45
CA SER A 17 0.39 2.61 -19.43
C SER A 17 1.12 1.43 -18.78
N SER A 18 1.42 1.53 -17.49
CA SER A 18 1.84 0.42 -16.64
C SER A 18 0.75 0.09 -15.62
N ASN A 19 0.68 -1.16 -15.19
CA ASN A 19 -0.17 -1.60 -14.08
C ASN A 19 0.48 -1.41 -12.69
N ALA A 20 1.65 -0.74 -12.63
CA ALA A 20 2.25 -0.33 -11.37
C ALA A 20 1.34 0.60 -10.58
N ILE A 21 1.58 0.66 -9.28
CA ILE A 21 0.94 1.59 -8.35
C ILE A 21 1.97 2.45 -7.65
N TYR A 22 1.54 3.64 -7.26
CA TYR A 22 2.21 4.40 -6.22
C TYR A 22 2.15 3.63 -4.91
N GLY A 23 3.26 3.60 -4.20
CA GLY A 23 3.37 2.96 -2.91
C GLY A 23 4.48 3.60 -2.10
N VAL A 24 4.42 3.38 -0.79
CA VAL A 24 5.45 3.78 0.16
C VAL A 24 6.01 2.51 0.76
N GLN A 25 7.34 2.38 0.78
CA GLN A 25 8.00 1.31 1.50
C GLN A 25 8.19 1.75 2.95
N ILE A 26 7.72 0.94 3.88
CA ILE A 26 7.87 1.18 5.32
C ILE A 26 8.83 0.13 5.84
N GLN A 27 9.90 0.58 6.47
CA GLN A 27 10.82 -0.27 7.21
C GLN A 27 10.50 -0.13 8.69
N TYR A 28 10.30 -1.25 9.38
CA TYR A 28 10.04 -1.31 10.80
C TYR A 28 10.90 -2.40 11.43
N GLU A 29 11.24 -2.22 12.70
CA GLU A 29 11.92 -3.25 13.48
C GLU A 29 10.99 -4.46 13.66
N SER A 30 11.57 -5.66 13.60
CA SER A 30 10.83 -6.93 13.63
C SER A 30 10.29 -7.31 15.02
N ASP A 31 10.26 -6.35 15.95
CA ASP A 31 9.86 -6.52 17.34
C ASP A 31 8.35 -6.75 17.56
N GLY A 32 7.62 -7.09 16.51
CA GLY A 32 6.46 -7.97 16.58
C GLY A 32 5.21 -7.48 15.85
N ALA A 33 4.18 -8.32 15.94
CA ALA A 33 2.84 -8.16 15.35
C ALA A 33 2.16 -6.80 15.67
N ALA A 34 2.54 -6.16 16.78
CA ALA A 34 2.03 -4.85 17.16
C ALA A 34 2.37 -3.75 16.14
N ASN A 35 3.55 -3.81 15.50
CA ASN A 35 3.97 -2.80 14.52
C ASN A 35 3.13 -2.87 13.24
N ILE A 36 2.89 -4.08 12.73
CA ILE A 36 2.07 -4.30 11.52
C ILE A 36 0.64 -3.82 11.76
N SER A 37 0.05 -4.15 12.92
CA SER A 37 -1.30 -3.70 13.27
C SER A 37 -1.41 -2.17 13.26
N ASN A 38 -0.47 -1.47 13.91
CA ASN A 38 -0.46 -0.01 13.94
C ASN A 38 -0.34 0.60 12.53
N ILE A 39 0.53 0.05 11.68
CA ILE A 39 0.69 0.49 10.30
C ILE A 39 -0.60 0.30 9.50
N VAL A 40 -1.27 -0.86 9.64
CA VAL A 40 -2.54 -1.14 8.96
C VAL A 40 -3.63 -0.17 9.43
N VAL A 41 -3.76 0.07 10.74
CA VAL A 41 -4.72 1.03 11.30
C VAL A 41 -4.48 2.43 10.72
N GLU A 42 -3.25 2.92 10.77
CA GLU A 42 -2.87 4.24 10.24
C GLU A 42 -3.15 4.37 8.75
N TYR A 43 -2.88 3.31 7.97
CA TYR A 43 -3.18 3.29 6.55
C TYR A 43 -4.67 3.46 6.29
N LEU A 44 -5.52 2.69 6.97
CA LEU A 44 -6.98 2.72 6.79
C LEU A 44 -7.60 4.05 7.20
N GLN A 45 -7.01 4.76 8.15
CA GLN A 45 -7.47 6.09 8.54
C GLN A 45 -7.16 7.17 7.48
N ARG A 46 -6.20 6.92 6.59
CA ARG A 46 -5.68 7.92 5.63
C ARG A 46 -6.11 7.65 4.19
N VAL A 47 -6.43 6.40 3.87
CA VAL A 47 -6.71 5.94 2.52
C VAL A 47 -8.17 5.55 2.37
N ASP A 48 -8.81 5.99 1.30
CA ASP A 48 -10.14 5.51 0.94
C ASP A 48 -10.02 4.10 0.38
N VAL A 49 -10.41 3.11 1.18
CA VAL A 49 -10.34 1.69 0.80
C VAL A 49 -11.60 1.18 0.12
N PHE A 50 -12.59 2.04 -0.13
CA PHE A 50 -13.86 1.68 -0.76
C PHE A 50 -13.93 2.07 -2.23
N ASP A 51 -13.09 3.00 -2.70
CA ASP A 51 -12.89 3.28 -4.12
C ASP A 51 -11.65 2.56 -4.66
N ARG A 52 -11.85 1.76 -5.72
CA ARG A 52 -10.81 0.91 -6.29
C ARG A 52 -9.75 1.68 -7.06
N TYR A 53 -10.08 2.81 -7.69
CA TYR A 53 -9.19 3.48 -8.65
C TYR A 53 -9.10 4.99 -8.43
N LYS A 54 -9.46 5.46 -7.24
CA LYS A 54 -9.45 6.88 -6.94
C LYS A 54 -9.03 7.12 -5.50
N GLN A 55 -8.24 8.17 -5.31
CA GLN A 55 -7.90 8.71 -4.01
C GLN A 55 -8.08 10.22 -4.06
N LYS A 56 -9.10 10.74 -3.37
CA LYS A 56 -9.49 12.16 -3.40
C LYS A 56 -9.76 12.63 -4.85
N HIS A 57 -8.88 13.45 -5.43
CA HIS A 57 -8.99 13.97 -6.79
C HIS A 57 -8.14 13.21 -7.81
N HIS A 58 -7.33 12.24 -7.37
CA HIS A 58 -6.50 11.41 -8.23
C HIS A 58 -7.27 10.20 -8.72
N VAL A 59 -7.33 10.00 -10.04
CA VAL A 59 -8.06 8.90 -10.68
C VAL A 59 -7.08 8.08 -11.53
N GLY A 60 -7.16 6.75 -11.41
CA GLY A 60 -6.39 5.79 -12.17
C GLY A 60 -5.97 4.55 -11.38
N ILE A 61 -5.63 3.49 -12.10
CA ILE A 61 -5.23 2.19 -11.53
C ILE A 61 -4.00 2.27 -10.61
N GLN A 62 -3.17 3.31 -10.80
CA GLN A 62 -1.96 3.58 -10.04
C GLN A 62 -2.23 4.13 -8.64
N TYR A 63 -3.47 4.55 -8.35
CA TYR A 63 -3.92 5.04 -7.05
C TYR A 63 -4.78 4.03 -6.29
N ARG A 64 -4.88 2.78 -6.78
CA ARG A 64 -5.68 1.75 -6.10
C ARG A 64 -5.15 1.49 -4.69
N PRO A 65 -6.02 1.32 -3.69
CA PRO A 65 -5.60 1.01 -2.33
C PRO A 65 -5.01 -0.40 -2.26
N GLY A 66 -3.92 -0.55 -1.51
CA GLY A 66 -3.33 -1.85 -1.24
C GLY A 66 -2.27 -1.85 -0.14
N ILE A 67 -2.18 -2.96 0.57
CA ILE A 67 -1.14 -3.28 1.54
C ILE A 67 -0.42 -4.52 1.03
N PHE A 68 0.90 -4.42 0.87
CA PHE A 68 1.71 -5.50 0.35
C PHE A 68 2.86 -5.78 1.29
N ALA A 69 3.13 -7.06 1.54
CA ALA A 69 4.18 -7.51 2.45
C ALA A 69 5.21 -8.38 1.73
N GLU A 70 6.39 -8.53 2.34
CA GLU A 70 7.48 -9.34 1.80
C GLU A 70 7.35 -10.82 2.15
N HIS A 71 6.63 -11.14 3.25
CA HIS A 71 6.43 -12.50 3.74
C HIS A 71 4.94 -12.93 3.82
N GLU A 72 4.66 -14.24 3.71
CA GLU A 72 3.29 -14.77 3.60
C GLU A 72 2.49 -14.60 4.88
N ASP A 73 3.17 -14.84 5.98
CA ASP A 73 2.67 -14.72 7.34
C ASP A 73 2.24 -13.29 7.62
N GLU A 74 2.99 -12.29 7.13
CA GLU A 74 2.60 -10.88 7.20
C GLU A 74 1.33 -10.61 6.38
N VAL A 75 1.21 -11.16 5.16
CA VAL A 75 -0.01 -11.04 4.34
C VAL A 75 -1.22 -11.62 5.07
N LYS A 76 -1.07 -12.83 5.65
CA LYS A 76 -2.12 -13.48 6.44
C LYS A 76 -2.47 -12.66 7.68
N TYR A 77 -1.48 -12.07 8.33
CA TYR A 77 -1.68 -11.28 9.53
C TYR A 77 -2.40 -9.96 9.22
N VAL A 78 -2.04 -9.28 8.12
CA VAL A 78 -2.78 -8.11 7.62
C VAL A 78 -4.24 -8.49 7.34
N GLN A 79 -4.49 -9.61 6.65
CA GLN A 79 -5.85 -10.06 6.39
C GLN A 79 -6.64 -10.27 7.69
N GLN A 80 -6.04 -10.91 8.69
CA GLN A 80 -6.67 -11.10 10.00
C GLN A 80 -7.03 -9.77 10.68
N ILE A 81 -6.16 -8.77 10.61
CA ILE A 81 -6.44 -7.43 11.17
C ILE A 81 -7.64 -6.81 10.47
N ILE A 82 -7.67 -6.83 9.13
CA ILE A 82 -8.78 -6.28 8.34
C ILE A 82 -10.10 -6.99 8.67
N ASP A 83 -10.09 -8.31 8.78
CA ASP A 83 -11.27 -9.10 9.11
C ASP A 83 -11.80 -8.78 10.52
N GLN A 84 -10.92 -8.43 11.46
CA GLN A 84 -11.29 -8.07 12.84
C GLN A 84 -11.81 -6.63 12.99
N MET A 85 -11.43 -5.71 12.10
CA MET A 85 -11.71 -4.28 12.23
C MET A 85 -13.18 -3.87 12.02
N ASN A 86 -14.05 -4.81 11.65
CA ASN A 86 -15.49 -4.57 11.43
C ASN A 86 -15.78 -3.25 10.68
N LEU A 87 -15.22 -3.11 9.48
CA LEU A 87 -15.24 -1.88 8.67
C LEU A 87 -16.61 -1.60 8.00
N GLY A 88 -17.69 -2.20 8.51
CA GLY A 88 -19.06 -2.07 7.99
C GLY A 88 -19.38 -3.00 6.82
N GLU A 89 -20.60 -2.88 6.29
CA GLU A 89 -21.12 -3.75 5.21
C GLU A 89 -20.57 -3.39 3.81
N GLN A 90 -19.89 -2.26 3.69
CA GLN A 90 -19.41 -1.79 2.40
C GLN A 90 -18.20 -2.64 1.95
N LYS A 91 -18.26 -3.15 0.71
CA LYS A 91 -17.22 -4.01 0.17
C LYS A 91 -15.91 -3.25 -0.01
N LEU A 92 -14.89 -3.64 0.75
CA LEU A 92 -13.51 -3.16 0.59
C LEU A 92 -12.99 -3.43 -0.83
N GLN A 93 -12.34 -2.42 -1.41
CA GLN A 93 -11.60 -2.50 -2.67
C GLN A 93 -10.08 -2.62 -2.44
N LEU A 94 -9.66 -2.72 -1.17
CA LEU A 94 -8.27 -2.88 -0.74
C LEU A 94 -7.65 -4.15 -1.32
N GLN A 95 -6.46 -4.03 -1.92
CA GLN A 95 -5.64 -5.18 -2.31
C GLN A 95 -4.71 -5.59 -1.17
N ILE A 96 -4.71 -6.87 -0.83
CA ILE A 96 -3.80 -7.44 0.17
C ILE A 96 -3.00 -8.54 -0.53
N GLY A 97 -1.68 -8.55 -0.39
CA GLY A 97 -0.88 -9.58 -1.04
C GLY A 97 0.62 -9.36 -0.93
N TRP A 98 1.34 -10.09 -1.76
CA TRP A 98 2.80 -10.08 -1.77
C TRP A 98 3.36 -8.94 -2.62
N ILE A 99 4.53 -8.44 -2.22
CA ILE A 99 5.35 -7.59 -3.07
C ILE A 99 5.99 -8.46 -4.15
N PHE A 100 5.54 -8.31 -5.40
CA PHE A 100 6.21 -8.92 -6.55
C PHE A 100 7.47 -8.15 -6.97
N ARG A 101 7.41 -6.82 -6.86
CA ARG A 101 8.51 -5.89 -7.17
C ARG A 101 8.24 -4.50 -6.60
N PHE A 102 9.25 -3.91 -5.98
CA PHE A 102 9.26 -2.50 -5.61
C PHE A 102 10.40 -1.79 -6.33
N ASP A 103 10.07 -0.77 -7.12
CA ASP A 103 11.05 0.06 -7.83
C ASP A 103 10.96 1.47 -7.24
N ILE A 104 12.09 2.02 -6.79
CA ILE A 104 12.17 3.44 -6.40
C ILE A 104 12.32 4.25 -7.68
N ILE A 105 11.21 4.85 -8.11
CA ILE A 105 11.20 5.72 -9.27
C ILE A 105 11.48 7.14 -8.77
N ASN A 106 12.74 7.58 -8.86
CA ASN A 106 13.12 8.95 -8.58
C ASN A 106 12.56 9.90 -9.65
N SER A 107 11.33 10.37 -9.48
CA SER A 107 10.93 11.67 -10.00
C SER A 107 11.20 12.69 -8.92
N GLU A 108 11.96 13.74 -9.23
CA GLU A 108 12.23 14.85 -8.33
C GLU A 108 10.98 15.20 -7.48
N LYS A 109 11.07 15.01 -6.16
CA LYS A 109 10.06 15.35 -5.14
C LYS A 109 8.80 14.48 -5.03
N GLN A 110 8.93 13.15 -4.88
CA GLN A 110 7.88 12.38 -4.19
C GLN A 110 8.47 11.63 -2.99
N VAL A 111 8.13 12.17 -1.83
CA VAL A 111 8.62 11.81 -0.50
C VAL A 111 8.34 10.34 -0.23
N CYS A 112 9.41 9.56 -0.05
CA CYS A 112 9.32 8.30 0.69
C CYS A 112 9.11 8.73 2.15
N ASN A 113 7.85 8.73 2.62
CA ASN A 113 7.60 8.89 4.05
C ASN A 113 8.01 7.57 4.71
N ILE A 114 9.26 7.49 5.15
CA ILE A 114 9.67 6.53 6.16
C ILE A 114 8.93 6.98 7.43
N MET A 115 7.83 6.29 7.74
CA MET A 115 7.12 6.51 8.99
C MET A 115 7.95 5.81 10.08
N GLU A 116 8.91 6.52 10.66
CA GLU A 116 9.56 6.10 11.91
C GLU A 116 8.51 6.20 13.02
N LEU A 117 7.83 5.08 13.32
CA LEU A 117 7.02 4.96 14.51
C LEU A 117 7.96 4.84 15.72
N ASN A 118 8.38 5.98 16.26
CA ASN A 118 9.12 6.03 17.52
C ASN A 118 8.22 5.55 18.67
N LYS A 119 8.74 4.60 19.46
CA LYS A 119 8.12 4.08 20.68
C LYS A 119 7.88 5.20 21.69
N THR A 120 6.66 5.32 22.19
CA THR A 120 6.34 5.91 23.51
C THR A 120 5.76 4.85 24.40
#